data_AF-A0A3A6N404-F1
#
_entry.id   AF-A0A3A6N404-F1
#
_cell.length_a   1.000
_cell.length_b   1.000
_cell.length_c   1.000
_cell.angle_alpha   90.00
_cell.angle_beta   90.00
_cell.angle_gamma   90.00
#
_symmetry.space_group_name_H-M   'P 1'
#
loop_
_entity.id
_entity.type
_entity.pdbx_description
1 polymer ?
#
loop_
_entity_poly.entity_id
_entity_poly.type
_entity_poly.pdbx_seq_one_letter_code
_entity_poly.pdbx_strand_id
1 'polypeptide(L)'
;MPSCKVFSFSDVPQNLRDKACRCAEELFSRSGCPDGNVTLILFPCDKAGATVAHRNERAVPKEVRSLTGARYVVFVPTALLNWEPELVEATLAHELGHIALGHCDKRMYWFLTPFLRRFGFTRLLLLHKELEADRYAARLGYAESLREVLRCLLRQKWNLPGAIRLWLLRRG
;
A
#
# COMPACT_ATOMS: atom_id res chain seq x y z
N MET A 1 -6.19 -12.09 -18.20
CA MET A 1 -6.28 -10.76 -17.56
C MET A 1 -5.95 -10.91 -16.09
N PRO A 2 -5.11 -10.04 -15.51
CA PRO A 2 -4.85 -10.09 -14.08
C PRO A 2 -6.16 -9.87 -13.32
N SER A 3 -6.49 -10.76 -12.38
CA SER A 3 -7.75 -10.71 -11.65
C SER A 3 -7.54 -10.03 -10.30
N CYS A 4 -8.01 -8.80 -10.17
CA CYS A 4 -8.21 -8.18 -8.87
C CYS A 4 -9.44 -8.80 -8.20
N LYS A 5 -9.31 -9.23 -6.94
CA LYS A 5 -10.46 -9.60 -6.11
C LYS A 5 -10.57 -8.62 -4.96
N VAL A 6 -11.77 -8.08 -4.76
CA VAL A 6 -12.07 -7.20 -3.63
C VAL A 6 -12.93 -7.98 -2.65
N PHE A 7 -12.43 -8.13 -1.41
CA PHE A 7 -13.22 -8.61 -0.28
C PHE A 7 -13.48 -7.45 0.66
N SER A 8 -14.65 -7.43 1.27
CA SER A 8 -15.02 -6.45 2.28
C SER A 8 -15.59 -7.15 3.50
N PHE A 9 -15.35 -6.59 4.68
CA PHE A 9 -16.15 -6.93 5.85
C PHE A 9 -17.60 -6.45 5.68
N SER A 10 -18.54 -7.14 6.33
CA SER A 10 -19.99 -6.96 6.18
C SER A 10 -20.46 -5.51 6.35
N ASP A 11 -19.73 -4.74 7.15
CA ASP A 11 -20.10 -3.38 7.56
C ASP A 11 -19.64 -2.28 6.59
N VAL A 12 -18.97 -2.63 5.49
CA VAL A 12 -18.52 -1.66 4.49
C VAL A 12 -19.69 -1.30 3.55
N PRO A 13 -20.03 -0.01 3.38
CA PRO A 13 -21.06 0.42 2.42
C PRO A 13 -20.78 0.01 0.97
N GLN A 14 -21.82 -0.34 0.21
CA GLN A 14 -21.70 -0.78 -1.19
C GLN A 14 -21.03 0.26 -2.09
N ASN A 15 -21.36 1.54 -1.93
CA ASN A 15 -20.76 2.62 -2.71
C ASN A 15 -19.24 2.71 -2.54
N LEU A 16 -18.71 2.41 -1.33
CA LEU A 16 -17.27 2.37 -1.09
C LEU A 16 -16.63 1.12 -1.71
N ARG A 17 -17.32 -0.03 -1.70
CA ARG A 17 -16.88 -1.22 -2.43
C ARG A 17 -16.74 -0.95 -3.91
N ASP A 18 -17.77 -0.38 -4.53
CA ASP A 18 -17.79 -0.11 -5.96
C ASP A 18 -16.69 0.88 -6.35
N LYS A 19 -16.45 1.90 -5.50
CA LYS A 19 -15.34 2.84 -5.69
C LYS A 19 -13.99 2.14 -5.62
N ALA A 20 -13.76 1.28 -4.63
CA ALA A 20 -12.52 0.52 -4.53
C ALA A 20 -12.29 -0.39 -5.75
N CYS A 21 -13.34 -1.04 -6.25
CA CYS A 21 -13.27 -1.85 -7.48
C CYS A 21 -12.86 -0.98 -8.67
N ARG A 22 -13.53 0.15 -8.91
CA ARG A 22 -13.21 1.05 -10.03
C ARG A 22 -11.78 1.58 -9.96
N CYS A 23 -11.34 2.06 -8.80
CA CYS A 23 -9.96 2.55 -8.62
C CYS A 23 -8.93 1.44 -8.85
N ALA A 24 -9.21 0.21 -8.42
CA ALA A 24 -8.34 -0.92 -8.66
C ALA A 24 -8.29 -1.30 -10.15
N GLU A 25 -9.44 -1.35 -10.83
CA GLU A 25 -9.52 -1.65 -12.26
C GLU A 25 -8.76 -0.62 -13.10
N GLU A 26 -8.93 0.67 -12.82
CA GLU A 26 -8.21 1.75 -13.48
C GLU A 26 -6.70 1.67 -13.23
N LEU A 27 -6.30 1.39 -11.99
CA LEU A 27 -4.87 1.22 -11.68
C LEU A 27 -4.27 0.01 -12.42
N PHE A 28 -4.97 -1.12 -12.47
CA PHE A 28 -4.47 -2.33 -13.11
C PHE A 28 -4.46 -2.23 -14.64
N SER A 29 -5.37 -1.45 -15.23
CA SER A 29 -5.35 -1.17 -16.67
C SER A 29 -4.10 -0.38 -17.07
N ARG A 30 -3.66 0.56 -16.22
CA ARG A 30 -2.47 1.41 -16.45
C ARG A 30 -1.14 0.72 -16.15
N SER A 31 -1.09 -0.02 -15.04
CA SER A 31 0.17 -0.58 -14.54
C SER A 31 0.57 -1.90 -15.20
N GLY A 32 -0.42 -2.67 -15.66
CA GLY A 32 -0.24 -4.10 -15.91
C GLY A 32 0.11 -4.80 -14.60
N CYS A 33 -0.84 -5.51 -13.98
CA CYS A 33 -0.62 -6.11 -12.66
C CYS A 33 0.66 -6.97 -12.66
N PRO A 34 1.71 -6.60 -11.90
CA PRO A 34 3.06 -7.13 -12.08
C PRO A 34 3.17 -8.63 -11.77
N ASP A 35 2.25 -9.17 -10.94
CA ASP A 35 2.23 -10.58 -10.54
C ASP A 35 0.83 -11.22 -10.64
N GLY A 36 -0.14 -10.51 -11.24
CA GLY A 36 -1.50 -10.99 -11.54
C GLY A 36 -2.37 -11.46 -10.36
N ASN A 37 -1.88 -11.44 -9.12
CA ASN A 37 -2.51 -12.11 -7.98
C ASN A 37 -2.52 -11.25 -6.70
N VAL A 38 -3.28 -10.15 -6.77
CA VAL A 38 -3.48 -9.19 -5.67
C VAL A 38 -4.93 -9.22 -5.21
N THR A 39 -5.15 -9.16 -3.90
CA THR A 39 -6.48 -9.03 -3.31
C THR A 39 -6.55 -7.78 -2.45
N LEU A 40 -7.62 -6.99 -2.63
CA LEU A 40 -7.93 -5.86 -1.74
C LEU A 40 -8.86 -6.33 -0.64
N ILE A 41 -8.58 -5.91 0.59
CA ILE A 41 -9.42 -6.17 1.76
C ILE A 41 -9.85 -4.84 2.34
N LEU A 42 -11.15 -4.55 2.21
CA LEU A 42 -11.76 -3.35 2.73
C LEU A 42 -12.20 -3.59 4.18
N PHE A 43 -11.78 -2.72 5.09
CA PHE A 43 -12.14 -2.83 6.51
C PHE A 43 -12.50 -1.47 7.11
N PRO A 44 -13.46 -1.44 8.05
CA PRO A 44 -13.88 -0.21 8.70
C PRO A 44 -12.75 0.34 9.56
N CYS A 45 -12.23 1.50 9.19
CA CYS A 45 -11.21 2.21 9.95
C CYS A 45 -11.28 3.71 9.63
N ASP A 46 -11.14 4.53 10.66
CA ASP A 46 -11.15 5.99 10.64
C ASP A 46 -9.82 6.61 10.17
N LYS A 47 -8.77 5.79 10.09
CA LYS A 47 -7.44 6.19 9.61
C LYS A 47 -7.28 5.81 8.15
N ALA A 48 -6.95 6.79 7.30
CA ALA A 48 -6.57 6.53 5.92
C ALA A 48 -5.10 6.10 5.83
N GLY A 49 -4.82 5.20 4.88
CA GLY A 49 -3.52 4.59 4.65
C GLY A 49 -3.70 3.14 4.29
N ALA A 50 -3.39 2.76 3.05
CA ALA A 50 -3.38 1.36 2.68
C ALA A 50 -2.10 0.69 3.20
N THR A 51 -2.08 -0.64 3.22
CA THR A 51 -0.86 -1.39 3.52
C THR A 51 -0.90 -2.72 2.79
N VAL A 52 0.21 -3.09 2.17
CA VAL A 52 0.38 -4.39 1.54
C VAL A 52 1.17 -5.37 2.40
N ALA A 53 0.78 -6.64 2.32
CA ALA A 53 1.52 -7.75 2.92
C ALA A 53 1.54 -8.97 1.98
N HIS A 54 2.60 -9.77 2.10
CA HIS A 54 2.59 -11.11 1.49
C HIS A 54 1.65 -12.03 2.29
N ARG A 55 0.85 -12.87 1.62
CA ARG A 55 -0.19 -13.73 2.25
C ARG A 55 0.34 -14.59 3.41
N ASN A 56 1.57 -15.07 3.29
CA ASN A 56 2.22 -15.92 4.29
C ASN A 56 2.77 -15.17 5.51
N GLU A 57 2.62 -13.85 5.59
CA GLU A 57 3.05 -13.09 6.75
C GLU A 57 2.20 -13.39 7.99
N ARG A 58 2.85 -13.43 9.16
CA ARG A 58 2.15 -13.66 10.45
C ARG A 58 1.09 -12.60 10.74
N ALA A 59 1.29 -11.38 10.25
CA ALA A 59 0.36 -10.26 10.42
C ALA A 59 -0.95 -10.43 9.63
N VAL A 60 -0.97 -11.27 8.59
CA VAL A 60 -2.19 -11.55 7.82
C VAL A 60 -3.03 -12.57 8.59
N PRO A 61 -4.28 -12.26 9.00
CA PRO A 61 -5.14 -13.21 9.73
C PRO A 61 -5.36 -14.53 8.97
N LYS A 62 -5.56 -15.64 9.67
CA LYS A 62 -5.74 -16.96 9.01
C LYS A 62 -7.01 -16.98 8.16
N GLU A 63 -8.04 -16.29 8.63
CA GLU A 63 -9.34 -16.11 8.00
C GLU A 63 -9.16 -15.44 6.63
N VAL A 64 -8.37 -14.36 6.59
CA VAL A 64 -7.98 -13.68 5.35
C VAL A 64 -7.23 -14.63 4.41
N ARG A 65 -6.29 -15.43 4.92
CA ARG A 65 -5.54 -16.40 4.09
C ARG A 65 -6.42 -17.51 3.54
N SER A 66 -7.48 -17.91 4.25
CA SER A 66 -8.45 -18.90 3.74
C SER A 66 -9.41 -18.31 2.70
N LEU A 67 -9.70 -17.01 2.79
CA LEU A 67 -10.64 -16.32 1.89
C LEU A 67 -10.05 -16.04 0.50
N THR A 68 -8.73 -15.89 0.39
CA THR A 68 -8.09 -15.59 -0.89
C THR A 68 -6.92 -16.51 -1.22
N GLY A 69 -6.84 -16.92 -2.50
CA GLY A 69 -5.68 -17.57 -3.10
C GLY A 69 -4.57 -16.57 -3.50
N ALA A 70 -4.75 -15.28 -3.21
CA ALA A 70 -3.82 -14.24 -3.65
C ALA A 70 -2.45 -14.32 -3.00
N ARG A 71 -1.42 -13.95 -3.76
CA ARG A 71 -0.05 -13.89 -3.24
C ARG A 71 0.14 -12.68 -2.33
N TYR A 72 -0.42 -11.55 -2.74
CA TYR A 72 -0.35 -10.29 -2.01
C TYR A 72 -1.74 -9.82 -1.60
N VAL A 73 -1.82 -9.26 -0.39
CA VAL A 73 -3.04 -8.72 0.19
C VAL A 73 -2.81 -7.24 0.49
N VAL A 74 -3.67 -6.37 -0.04
CA VAL A 74 -3.67 -4.94 0.23
C VAL A 74 -4.84 -4.64 1.16
N PHE A 75 -4.54 -4.19 2.37
CA PHE A 75 -5.53 -3.74 3.34
C PHE A 75 -5.87 -2.28 3.06
N VAL A 76 -7.15 -1.99 2.86
CA VAL A 76 -7.67 -0.68 2.48
C VAL A 76 -8.69 -0.21 3.52
N PRO A 77 -8.34 0.78 4.34
CA PRO A 77 -9.28 1.42 5.26
C PRO A 77 -10.42 2.11 4.53
N THR A 78 -11.64 2.05 5.07
CA THR A 78 -12.78 2.82 4.54
C THR A 78 -12.54 4.32 4.56
N ALA A 79 -11.78 4.86 5.53
CA ALA A 79 -11.42 6.28 5.55
C ALA A 79 -10.62 6.72 4.31
N LEU A 80 -9.81 5.84 3.72
CA LEU A 80 -9.12 6.14 2.46
C LEU A 80 -10.13 6.32 1.32
N LEU A 81 -11.17 5.49 1.27
CA LEU A 81 -12.19 5.51 0.21
C LEU A 81 -13.07 6.77 0.24
N ASN A 82 -13.02 7.55 1.32
CA ASN A 82 -13.69 8.84 1.41
C ASN A 82 -12.94 9.97 0.67
N TRP A 83 -11.69 9.75 0.26
CA TRP A 83 -10.92 10.73 -0.53
C TRP A 83 -11.28 10.67 -2.01
N GLU A 84 -10.90 11.68 -2.78
CA GLU A 84 -11.08 11.67 -4.24
C GLU A 84 -10.48 10.41 -4.89
N PRO A 85 -11.12 9.84 -5.94
CA PRO A 85 -10.67 8.61 -6.59
C PRO A 85 -9.18 8.61 -6.95
N GLU A 86 -8.66 9.73 -7.44
CA GLU A 86 -7.27 9.88 -7.85
C GLU A 86 -6.30 9.75 -6.66
N LEU A 87 -6.72 10.14 -5.45
CA LEU A 87 -5.93 10.00 -4.22
C LEU A 87 -5.95 8.54 -3.71
N VAL A 88 -7.09 7.86 -3.88
CA VAL A 88 -7.21 6.42 -3.60
C VAL A 88 -6.30 5.64 -4.54
N GLU A 89 -6.38 5.92 -5.84
CA GLU A 89 -5.56 5.29 -6.87
C GLU A 89 -4.07 5.56 -6.64
N ALA A 90 -3.68 6.80 -6.29
CA ALA A 90 -2.29 7.11 -5.96
C ALA A 90 -1.78 6.31 -4.76
N THR A 91 -2.62 6.12 -3.74
CA THR A 91 -2.27 5.31 -2.57
C THR A 91 -2.14 3.82 -2.95
N LEU A 92 -3.07 3.29 -3.74
CA LEU A 92 -2.99 1.91 -4.23
C LEU A 92 -1.79 1.69 -5.18
N ALA A 93 -1.44 2.69 -5.99
CA ALA A 93 -0.28 2.66 -6.87
C ALA A 93 1.04 2.58 -6.09
N HIS A 94 1.13 3.28 -4.95
CA HIS A 94 2.24 3.16 -4.02
C HIS A 94 2.34 1.75 -3.43
N GLU A 95 1.23 1.18 -2.93
CA GLU A 95 1.20 -0.21 -2.44
C GLU A 95 1.58 -1.22 -3.53
N LEU A 96 1.16 -0.97 -4.77
CA LEU A 96 1.52 -1.79 -5.92
C LEU A 96 3.02 -1.72 -6.22
N GLY A 97 3.65 -0.56 -6.00
CA GLY A 97 5.10 -0.41 -6.08
C GLY A 97 5.85 -1.33 -5.11
N HIS A 98 5.35 -1.51 -3.89
CA HIS A 98 5.91 -2.47 -2.94
C HIS A 98 5.80 -3.93 -3.40
N ILE A 99 4.77 -4.26 -4.18
CA ILE A 99 4.63 -5.58 -4.79
C ILE A 99 5.60 -5.72 -5.97
N ALA A 100 5.55 -4.78 -6.91
CA ALA A 100 6.32 -4.79 -8.16
C ALA A 100 7.84 -4.88 -7.91
N LEU A 101 8.31 -4.25 -6.83
CA LEU A 101 9.73 -4.20 -6.46
C LEU A 101 10.14 -5.27 -5.44
N GLY A 102 9.23 -6.20 -5.11
CA GLY A 102 9.52 -7.30 -4.18
C GLY A 102 9.78 -6.84 -2.74
N HIS A 103 9.31 -5.65 -2.34
CA HIS A 103 9.54 -5.11 -0.99
C HIS A 103 8.88 -5.95 0.11
N CYS A 104 7.79 -6.65 -0.24
CA CYS A 104 7.03 -7.55 0.61
C CYS A 104 7.73 -8.91 0.85
N ASP A 105 8.68 -9.28 -0.01
CA ASP A 105 9.35 -10.58 0.07
C ASP A 105 10.55 -10.52 1.04
N LYS A 106 10.27 -10.84 2.31
CA LYS A 106 11.25 -10.78 3.42
C LYS A 106 12.37 -11.84 3.34
N ARG A 107 12.33 -12.77 2.38
CA ARG A 107 13.34 -13.82 2.24
C ARG A 107 14.74 -13.28 1.97
N MET A 108 14.87 -12.10 1.36
CA MET A 108 16.17 -11.63 0.85
C MET A 108 17.12 -11.07 1.92
N TYR A 109 16.66 -10.72 3.13
CA TYR A 109 17.49 -10.02 4.12
C TYR A 109 17.50 -10.60 5.54
N TRP A 110 16.83 -11.73 5.78
CA TRP A 110 16.69 -12.26 7.14
C TRP A 110 18.04 -12.52 7.83
N PHE A 111 19.06 -12.96 7.07
CA PHE A 111 20.43 -13.16 7.55
C PHE A 111 21.19 -11.86 7.85
N LEU A 112 20.90 -10.75 7.14
CA LEU A 112 21.52 -9.44 7.36
C LEU A 112 20.81 -8.60 8.42
N THR A 113 19.57 -8.96 8.78
CA THR A 113 18.71 -8.19 9.68
C THR A 113 19.35 -7.89 11.06
N PRO A 114 20.06 -8.83 11.72
CA PRO A 114 20.69 -8.55 13.01
C PRO A 114 21.81 -7.50 12.89
N PHE A 115 22.61 -7.59 11.81
CA PHE A 115 23.70 -6.66 11.52
C PHE A 115 23.16 -5.27 11.17
N LEU A 116 22.17 -5.20 10.29
CA LEU A 116 21.53 -3.93 9.88
C LEU A 116 20.86 -3.22 11.05
N ARG A 117 20.25 -3.97 11.98
CA ARG A 117 19.62 -3.42 13.18
C ARG A 117 20.65 -2.81 14.14
N ARG A 118 21.83 -3.42 14.25
CA ARG A 118 22.93 -2.95 15.12
C ARG A 118 23.49 -1.59 14.69
N PHE A 119 23.50 -1.30 13.39
CA PHE A 119 24.09 -0.07 12.83
C PHE A 119 23.04 0.96 12.34
N GLY A 120 21.75 0.74 12.62
CA GLY A 120 20.69 1.67 12.22
C GLY A 120 20.36 1.70 10.72
N PHE A 121 20.97 0.84 9.90
CA PHE A 121 20.74 0.77 8.46
C PHE A 121 19.32 0.28 8.09
N THR A 122 18.61 -0.35 9.02
CA THR A 122 17.21 -0.74 8.81
C THR A 122 16.33 0.45 8.44
N ARG A 123 16.58 1.62 9.02
CA ARG A 123 15.80 2.83 8.74
C ARG A 123 16.06 3.35 7.32
N LEU A 124 17.30 3.30 6.85
CA LEU A 124 17.69 3.73 5.50
C LEU A 124 17.15 2.77 4.43
N LEU A 125 17.19 1.47 4.69
CA LEU A 125 16.62 0.48 3.78
C LEU A 125 15.10 0.61 3.66
N LEU A 126 14.41 0.82 4.78
CA LEU A 126 12.97 1.07 4.76
C LEU A 126 12.66 2.34 3.97
N LEU A 127 13.38 3.44 4.23
CA LEU A 127 13.23 4.67 3.47
C LEU A 127 13.44 4.47 1.97
N HIS A 128 14.46 3.71 1.58
CA HIS A 128 14.72 3.44 0.17
C HIS A 128 13.52 2.75 -0.49
N LYS A 129 12.96 1.72 0.16
CA LYS A 129 11.77 1.01 -0.32
C LYS A 129 10.56 1.93 -0.50
N GLU A 130 10.33 2.84 0.46
CA GLU A 130 9.24 3.82 0.37
C GLU A 130 9.43 4.78 -0.82
N LEU A 131 10.66 5.28 -1.03
CA LEU A 131 10.96 6.18 -2.15
C LEU A 131 10.84 5.49 -3.51
N GLU A 132 11.20 4.22 -3.60
CA GLU A 132 11.04 3.47 -4.83
C GLU A 132 9.55 3.17 -5.13
N ALA A 133 8.74 2.90 -4.10
CA ALA A 133 7.30 2.77 -4.23
C ALA A 133 6.64 4.10 -4.69
N ASP A 134 7.06 5.23 -4.12
CA ASP A 134 6.61 6.56 -4.56
C ASP A 134 6.99 6.84 -6.02
N ARG A 135 8.23 6.49 -6.42
CA ARG A 135 8.69 6.62 -7.81
C ARG A 135 7.90 5.72 -8.76
N TYR A 136 7.53 4.53 -8.33
CA TYR A 136 6.69 3.62 -9.10
C TYR A 136 5.31 4.25 -9.35
N ALA A 137 4.65 4.75 -8.32
CA ALA A 137 3.38 5.47 -8.45
C ALA A 137 3.49 6.71 -9.35
N ALA A 138 4.60 7.47 -9.24
CA ALA A 138 4.86 8.62 -10.09
C ALA A 138 5.00 8.25 -11.58
N ARG A 139 5.65 7.11 -11.90
CA ARG A 139 5.76 6.60 -13.28
C ARG A 139 4.40 6.20 -13.88
N LEU A 140 3.43 5.86 -13.04
CA LEU A 140 2.05 5.59 -13.45
C LEU A 140 1.19 6.86 -13.59
N GLY A 141 1.78 8.04 -13.42
CA GLY A 141 1.11 9.34 -13.56
C GLY A 141 0.51 9.91 -12.26
N TYR A 142 0.71 9.25 -11.11
CA TYR A 142 0.11 9.65 -9.84
C TYR A 142 0.97 10.60 -8.99
N ALA A 143 1.99 11.25 -9.56
CA ALA A 143 2.94 12.06 -8.81
C ALA A 143 2.30 13.20 -8.00
N GLU A 144 1.39 13.98 -8.60
CA GLU A 144 0.73 15.10 -7.92
C GLU A 144 -0.31 14.62 -6.90
N SER A 145 -1.11 13.61 -7.27
CA SER A 145 -2.08 12.99 -6.36
C SER A 145 -1.38 12.41 -5.12
N LEU A 146 -0.22 11.79 -5.29
CA LEU A 146 0.58 11.26 -4.19
C LEU A 146 1.10 12.40 -3.28
N ARG A 147 1.54 13.53 -3.84
CA ARG A 147 1.92 14.71 -3.04
C ARG A 147 0.74 15.23 -2.21
N GLU A 148 -0.47 15.21 -2.76
CA GLU A 148 -1.65 15.64 -2.01
C GLU A 148 -2.01 14.64 -0.90
N VAL A 149 -1.99 13.33 -1.19
CA VAL A 149 -2.11 12.27 -0.17
C VAL A 149 -1.13 12.50 0.99
N LEU A 150 0.14 12.77 0.66
CA LEU A 150 1.16 13.09 1.66
C LEU A 150 0.75 14.30 2.50
N ARG A 151 0.37 15.42 1.88
CA ARG A 151 -0.06 16.63 2.61
C ARG A 151 -1.25 16.37 3.53
N CYS A 152 -2.25 15.61 3.07
CA CYS A 152 -3.42 15.23 3.88
C CYS A 152 -3.00 14.47 5.15
N LEU A 153 -2.15 13.45 4.99
CA LEU A 153 -1.65 12.65 6.11
C LEU A 153 -0.84 13.49 7.11
N LEU A 154 -0.06 14.45 6.61
CA LEU A 154 0.73 15.34 7.46
C LEU A 154 -0.15 16.32 8.26
N ARG A 155 -1.19 16.87 7.63
CA ARG A 155 -2.15 17.79 8.29
C ARG A 155 -2.93 17.11 9.41
N GLN A 156 -3.26 15.84 9.22
CA GLN A 156 -4.06 15.08 10.20
C GLN A 156 -3.25 14.64 11.44
N LYS A 157 -1.94 14.96 11.51
CA LYS A 157 -1.02 14.52 12.59
C LYS A 157 -1.13 13.03 12.88
N TRP A 158 -1.53 12.24 11.90
CA TRP A 158 -1.63 10.81 12.09
C TRP A 158 -0.21 10.26 12.24
N ASN A 159 -0.01 9.46 13.29
CA ASN A 159 1.19 8.68 13.48
C ASN A 159 1.28 7.69 12.33
N LEU A 160 1.80 8.14 11.19
CA LEU A 160 2.36 7.29 10.18
C LEU A 160 3.39 6.39 10.88
N PRO A 161 3.50 5.10 10.52
CA PRO A 161 4.76 4.34 10.60
C PRO A 161 5.92 4.99 9.80
N GLY A 162 5.85 6.29 9.54
CA GLY A 162 6.60 7.12 8.63
C GLY A 162 6.66 8.57 9.15
N ALA A 163 6.77 8.82 10.46
CA ALA A 163 7.21 10.13 10.97
C ALA A 163 8.62 10.54 10.43
N ILE A 164 9.31 9.63 9.73
CA ILE A 164 10.51 9.87 8.92
C ILE A 164 10.20 10.69 7.65
N ARG A 165 8.97 10.62 7.14
CA ARG A 165 8.46 11.16 5.86
C ARG A 165 8.52 12.70 5.77
N LEU A 166 8.56 13.41 6.90
CA LEU A 166 8.66 14.88 6.95
C LEU A 166 10.07 15.43 7.17
N TRP A 167 11.00 14.65 7.72
CA TRP A 167 12.35 15.14 7.99
C TRP A 167 13.18 15.26 6.70
N LEU A 168 12.89 14.45 5.68
CA LEU A 168 13.69 14.38 4.45
C LEU A 168 13.24 15.35 3.35
N LEU A 169 11.96 15.70 3.27
CA LEU A 169 11.45 16.64 2.26
C LEU A 169 11.71 18.12 2.59
N ARG A 170 12.38 18.41 3.72
CA ARG A 170 12.76 19.77 4.13
C ARG A 170 14.23 20.13 3.83
N ARG A 171 14.97 19.26 3.12
CA ARG A 171 16.39 19.48 2.75
C ARG A 171 16.72 19.13 1.29
N GLY A 172 15.74 19.09 0.41
CA GLY A 172 15.93 19.07 -1.04
C GLY A 172 15.36 20.32 -1.66
#